data_AF-A0A5E4KLL8-F1
#
_entry.id   AF-A0A5E4KLL8-F1
#
_cell.length_a   1.000
_cell.length_b   1.000
_cell.length_c   1.000
_cell.angle_alpha   90.00
_cell.angle_beta   90.00
_cell.angle_gamma   90.00
#
_symmetry.space_group_name_H-M   'P 1'
#
loop_
_entity.id
_entity.type
_entity.pdbx_description
1 polymer ?
#
loop_
_entity_poly.entity_id
_entity_poly.type
_entity_poly.pdbx_seq_one_letter_code
_entity_poly.pdbx_strand_id
1 'polypeptide(L)' 'MKTRIKKIKGKECIYEITPYYDPETKTVKQRSKYLGKNVTGKPIKIRFQTKPLISTPKKVLSYDEFA' A
#
# COMPACT_ATOMS: atom_id res chain seq x y z
N MET A 1 0.65 17.31 4.42
CA MET A 1 0.31 16.04 3.73
C MET A 1 -1.21 15.97 3.61
N LYS A 2 -1.75 15.55 2.47
CA LYS A 2 -3.20 15.53 2.22
C LYS A 2 -3.64 14.13 1.79
N THR A 3 -4.73 13.62 2.35
CA THR A 3 -5.33 12.36 1.92
C THR A 3 -6.42 12.61 0.88
N ARG A 4 -6.41 11.85 -0.22
CA ARG A 4 -7.41 11.91 -1.28
C ARG A 4 -8.11 10.56 -1.38
N ILE A 5 -9.44 10.59 -1.42
CA ILE A 5 -10.29 9.41 -1.65
C ILE A 5 -10.61 9.35 -3.15
N LYS A 6 -10.42 8.19 -3.77
CA LYS A 6 -10.76 7.92 -5.17
C LYS A 6 -11.58 6.65 -5.26
N LYS A 7 -12.73 6.71 -5.95
CA LYS A 7 -13.55 5.54 -6.25
C LYS A 7 -13.09 4.93 -7.58
N ILE A 8 -12.70 3.65 -7.57
CA ILE A 8 -12.21 2.90 -8.74
C ILE A 8 -12.95 1.55 -8.77
N LYS A 9 -13.64 1.25 -9.87
CA LYS A 9 -14.38 -0.01 -10.08
C LYS A 9 -15.29 -0.39 -8.90
N GLY A 10 -16.06 0.59 -8.40
CA GLY A 10 -16.97 0.42 -7.25
C GLY A 10 -16.30 0.32 -5.88
N LYS A 11 -14.96 0.34 -5.81
CA LYS A 11 -14.20 0.29 -4.55
C LYS A 11 -13.60 1.64 -4.26
N GLU A 12 -13.70 2.10 -3.02
CA GLU A 12 -13.07 3.33 -2.60
C GLU A 12 -11.63 3.06 -2.15
N CYS A 13 -10.72 3.91 -2.58
CA CYS A 13 -9.28 3.80 -2.38
C CYS A 13 -8.74 5.11 -1.82
N ILE A 14 -7.90 5.04 -0.80
CA ILE A 14 -7.29 6.20 -0.15
C ILE A 14 -5.84 6.32 -0.60
N TYR A 15 -5.46 7.53 -1.00
CA TYR A 15 -4.11 7.89 -1.39
C TYR A 15 -3.59 9.02 -0.51
N GLU A 16 -2.35 8.92 -0.10
CA GLU A 16 -1.59 10.01 0.52
C GLU A 16 -0.90 10.82 -0.56
N ILE A 17 -1.00 12.14 -0.46
CA ILE A 17 -0.38 13.09 -1.36
C ILE A 17 0.74 13.82 -0.62
N THR A 18 1.95 13.66 -1.13
CA THR A 18 3.15 14.32 -0.61
C THR A 18 3.77 15.19 -1.70
N PRO A 19 3.74 16.53 -1.56
CA PRO A 19 4.49 17.40 -2.45
C PRO A 19 5.99 17.26 -2.15
N TYR A 20 6.82 17.35 -3.20
CA TYR A 20 8.27 17.36 -3.08
C TYR A 20 8.86 18.31 -4.11
N TYR A 21 9.96 18.96 -3.75
CA TYR A 21 10.72 19.78 -4.68
C TYR A 21 11.61 18.87 -5.53
N ASP A 22 11.52 19.02 -6.85
CA ASP A 22 12.40 18.34 -7.78
C ASP A 22 13.50 19.33 -8.21
N PRO A 23 14.77 19.12 -7.81
CA PRO A 23 15.85 20.06 -8.07
C PRO A 23 16.30 20.07 -9.54
N GLU A 24 16.07 19.00 -10.30
CA GLU A 24 16.45 18.92 -11.71
C GLU A 24 15.51 19.78 -12.56
N THR A 25 14.21 19.61 -12.33
CA THR A 25 13.18 20.35 -13.07
C THR A 25 12.78 21.66 -12.41
N LYS A 26 13.32 21.96 -11.22
CA LYS A 26 13.05 23.15 -10.40
C LYS A 26 11.56 23.41 -10.16
N THR A 27 10.75 22.35 -10.07
CA THR A 27 9.30 22.45 -9.89
C THR A 27 8.85 21.67 -8.66
N VAL A 28 7.74 22.12 -8.06
CA VAL A 28 7.07 21.37 -6.99
C VAL A 28 6.21 20.28 -7.64
N LYS A 29 6.63 19.03 -7.44
CA LYS A 29 5.92 17.85 -7.93
C LYS A 29 5.13 17.19 -6.81
N GLN A 30 4.26 16.27 -7.19
CA GLN A 30 3.42 15.53 -6.26
C GLN A 30 3.65 14.03 -6.39
N ARG A 31 3.83 13.33 -5.26
CA ARG A 31 3.79 11.86 -5.20
C ARG A 31 2.48 11.40 -4.57
N SER A 32 1.87 10.38 -5.16
CA SER A 32 0.71 9.70 -4.61
C SER A 32 1.11 8.31 -4.10
N LYS A 33 0.82 8.03 -2.83
CA LYS A 33 1.07 6.73 -2.19
C LYS A 33 -0.26 6.07 -1.85
N TYR A 34 -0.46 4.82 -2.27
CA TYR A 34 -1.68 4.09 -1.94
C TYR A 34 -1.69 3.67 -0.48
N LEU A 35 -2.72 4.08 0.27
CA LEU A 35 -2.88 3.76 1.69
C LEU A 35 -3.76 2.53 1.92
N GLY A 36 -4.77 2.28 1.08
CA GLY A 36 -5.65 1.13 1.27
C GLY A 36 -7.05 1.33 0.69
N LYS A 37 -7.93 0.35 0.89
CA LYS A 37 -9.33 0.47 0.54
C LYS A 37 -10.07 1.20 1.66
N ASN A 38 -10.96 2.13 1.30
CA ASN A 38 -11.89 2.70 2.24
C ASN A 38 -13.04 1.70 2.42
N VAL A 39 -13.18 1.15 3.63
CA VAL A 39 -14.34 0.34 3.99
C VAL A 39 -14.98 1.07 5.16
N THR A 40 -16.17 1.63 4.93
CA THR A 40 -16.95 2.33 5.97
C THR A 40 -16.26 3.58 6.55
N GLY A 41 -15.61 4.38 5.69
CA GLY A 41 -14.98 5.66 6.10
C GLY A 41 -13.64 5.51 6.83
N LYS A 42 -13.14 4.29 7.03
CA LYS A 42 -11.80 4.02 7.58
C LYS A 42 -10.92 3.34 6.53
N PRO A 43 -9.67 3.82 6.32
CA PRO A 43 -8.71 3.15 5.44
C PRO A 43 -8.31 1.79 6.02
N ILE A 44 -8.74 0.71 5.37
CA ILE A 44 -8.20 -0.64 5.61
C ILE A 44 -7.00 -0.84 4.70
N LYS A 45 -5.81 -0.91 5.30
CA LYS A 45 -4.55 -1.33 4.66
C LYS A 45 -4.64 -2.82 4.36
N ILE A 46 -4.99 -3.18 3.12
CA ILE A 46 -5.23 -4.60 2.78
C ILE A 46 -3.94 -5.42 2.70
N ARG A 47 -2.76 -4.82 2.50
CA ARG A 47 -1.46 -5.49 2.61
C ARG A 47 -0.38 -4.47 2.97
N PHE A 48 -0.20 -4.18 4.26
CA PHE A 48 1.16 -3.94 4.74
C PHE A 48 1.62 -5.30 5.24
N GLN A 49 2.45 -5.99 4.47
CA GLN A 49 3.43 -6.89 5.08
C GLN A 49 4.40 -5.98 5.86
N THR A 50 3.96 -5.37 6.95
CA THR A 50 4.87 -5.22 8.08
C THR A 50 5.20 -6.66 8.43
N LYS A 51 6.41 -7.07 8.06
CA LYS A 51 7.03 -8.30 8.55
C LYS A 51 6.51 -8.54 9.97
N PRO A 52 5.89 -9.67 10.29
CA PRO A 52 5.70 -9.98 11.68
C PRO A 52 7.12 -10.03 12.26
N LEU A 53 7.48 -9.10 13.15
CA LEU A 53 8.42 -9.44 14.20
C LEU A 53 7.71 -10.58 14.95
N ILE A 54 8.09 -11.81 14.62
CA ILE A 54 7.58 -13.07 15.19
C ILE A 54 6.20 -13.48 14.66
N SER A 55 6.20 -14.21 13.54
CA SER A 55 5.19 -15.23 13.26
C SER A 55 5.77 -16.16 12.20
N THR A 56 6.44 -17.20 12.67
CA THR A 56 6.85 -18.36 11.87
C THR A 56 5.66 -18.89 11.07
N PRO A 57 5.72 -19.01 9.73
CA PRO A 57 4.85 -19.95 9.05
C PRO A 57 5.30 -21.37 9.45
N LYS A 58 4.58 -21.97 10.39
CA LYS A 58 4.74 -23.36 10.82
C LYS A 58 4.20 -24.31 9.73
N LYS A 59 4.80 -24.28 8.54
CA LYS A 59 4.75 -25.39 7.58
C LYS A 59 5.74 -25.11 6.44
N VAL A 60 6.87 -25.80 6.49
CA VAL A 60 7.71 -26.04 5.31
C VAL A 60 6.87 -26.88 4.37
N LEU A 61 6.55 -26.36 3.18
CA LEU A 61 6.08 -27.20 2.08
C LEU A 61 7.34 -27.85 1.50
N SER A 62 7.69 -29.04 2.02
CA SER A 62 8.58 -29.95 1.31
C SER A 62 7.81 -30.42 0.09
N TYR A 63 8.17 -29.90 -1.08
CA TYR A 63 7.78 -30.53 -2.33
C TYR A 63 8.71 -31.72 -2.50
N ASP A 64 8.25 -32.87 -2.02
CA ASP A 64 8.87 -34.15 -2.33
C ASP A 64 8.93 -34.29 -3.86
N GLU A 65 10.17 -34.30 -4.33
CA GLU A 65 10.70 -35.14 -5.41
C GLU A 65 9.63 -35.72 -6.35
N PHE A 66 9.49 -35.12 -7.54
CA PHE A 66 8.80 -35.76 -8.65
C PHE A 66 9.60 -37.01 -9.06
N ALA A 67 9.05 -38.18 -8.73
CA ALA A 67 9.47 -39.47 -9.24
C ALA A 67 9.13 -39.65 -10.73
#